data_AF-A0A379AB72-F1
#
_entry.id   AF-A0A379AB72-F1
#
_cell.length_a   1.000
_cell.length_b   1.000
_cell.length_c   1.000
_cell.angle_alpha   90.00
_cell.angle_beta   90.00
_cell.angle_gamma   90.00
#
_symmetry.space_group_name_H-M   'P 1'
#
loop_
_entity.id
_entity.type
_entity.pdbx_description
1 polymer ?
#
loop_
_entity_poly.entity_id
_entity_poly.type
_entity_poly.pdbx_seq_one_letter_code
_entity_poly.pdbx_strand_id
1 'polypeptide(L)'
;MRLFLAVIVAIAIIIADSRVGSFTQIRNYLDTSVSPFYFLANGPRQLLDGVSESLASRQQLEQENRALRRELFLKNSNLLMLGQYKQENARLRELLGSPLRQDEQKMVTQVISTGTDPYTDQVVIDKGSVNGVYEGQPVISDKGVVGQVIAVGQLTSRVLLICGCVTCPADSGAA
;
A
#
# COMPACT_ATOMS: atom_id res chain seq x y z
N MET A 1 95.08 13.49 3.37
CA MET A 1 94.63 12.09 3.22
C MET A 1 93.25 11.80 3.84
N ARG A 2 92.96 12.19 5.10
CA ARG A 2 91.63 11.93 5.73
C ARG A 2 90.44 12.57 5.02
N LEU A 3 90.58 13.82 4.54
CA LEU A 3 89.51 14.50 3.78
C LEU A 3 89.23 13.84 2.43
N PHE A 4 90.26 13.38 1.72
CA PHE A 4 90.08 12.68 0.44
C PHE A 4 89.33 11.36 0.60
N LEU A 5 89.64 10.58 1.64
CA LEU A 5 88.89 9.36 1.96
C LEU A 5 87.43 9.67 2.31
N ALA A 6 87.17 10.71 3.10
CA ALA A 6 85.81 11.11 3.45
C ALA A 6 84.98 11.50 2.21
N VAL A 7 85.59 12.22 1.26
CA VAL A 7 84.92 12.62 0.01
C VAL A 7 84.62 11.41 -0.88
N ILE A 8 85.56 10.47 -1.01
CA ILE A 8 85.35 9.24 -1.79
C ILE A 8 84.24 8.37 -1.18
N VAL A 9 84.20 8.25 0.15
CA VAL A 9 83.14 7.50 0.86
C VAL A 9 81.78 8.18 0.70
N ALA A 10 81.71 9.51 0.79
CA ALA A 10 80.48 10.26 0.57
C ALA A 10 79.93 10.07 -0.86
N ILE A 11 80.81 10.14 -1.87
CA ILE A 11 80.44 9.91 -3.27
C ILE A 11 79.99 8.45 -3.48
N ALA A 12 80.67 7.47 -2.87
CA ALA A 12 80.27 6.06 -2.94
C ALA A 12 78.89 5.82 -2.31
N ILE A 13 78.58 6.48 -1.19
CA ILE A 13 77.26 6.41 -0.53
C ILE A 13 76.17 7.02 -1.41
N ILE A 14 76.41 8.18 -2.02
CA ILE A 14 75.45 8.84 -2.92
C ILE A 14 75.17 7.99 -4.16
N ILE A 15 76.20 7.35 -4.72
CA ILE A 15 76.04 6.45 -5.87
C ILE A 15 75.31 5.16 -5.46
N ALA A 16 75.57 4.63 -4.26
CA ALA A 16 74.85 3.47 -3.74
C ALA A 16 73.37 3.78 -3.50
N ASP A 17 73.05 4.94 -2.90
CA ASP A 17 71.69 5.40 -2.64
C ASP A 17 70.90 5.69 -3.92
N SER A 18 71.58 6.15 -4.99
CA SER A 18 70.94 6.37 -6.29
C SER A 18 70.76 5.10 -7.13
N ARG A 19 71.58 4.06 -6.91
CA ARG A 19 71.48 2.77 -7.63
C ARG A 19 70.49 1.80 -6.99
N VAL A 20 70.30 1.91 -5.68
CA VAL A 20 69.30 1.14 -4.94
C VAL A 20 68.10 2.05 -4.75
N GLY A 21 67.00 1.82 -5.49
CA GLY A 21 65.75 2.60 -5.42
C GLY A 21 64.99 2.51 -4.08
N SER A 22 65.69 2.60 -2.95
CA SER A 22 65.26 2.43 -1.56
C SER A 22 64.19 3.42 -1.10
N PHE A 23 64.00 4.53 -1.82
CA PHE A 23 62.95 5.51 -1.49
C PHE A 23 61.52 5.02 -1.80
N THR A 24 61.36 3.92 -2.53
CA THR A 24 60.04 3.34 -2.82
C THR A 24 59.61 2.24 -1.84
N GLN A 25 60.55 1.51 -1.25
CA GLN A 25 60.23 0.41 -0.31
C GLN A 25 59.99 0.87 1.13
N ILE A 26 60.64 1.95 1.58
CA ILE A 26 60.46 2.48 2.93
C ILE A 26 59.07 3.13 3.12
N ARG A 27 58.53 3.78 2.07
CA ARG A 27 57.15 4.29 2.08
C ARG A 27 56.11 3.17 2.23
N ASN A 28 56.29 2.05 1.55
CA ASN A 28 55.38 0.90 1.64
C ASN A 28 55.36 0.22 3.03
N TYR A 29 56.48 0.29 3.78
CA TYR A 29 56.54 -0.24 5.14
C TYR A 29 55.87 0.70 6.17
N LEU A 30 56.05 2.01 6.01
CA LEU A 30 55.37 3.01 6.84
C LEU A 30 53.86 3.02 6.61
N ASP A 31 53.39 2.83 5.37
CA ASP A 31 51.95 2.72 5.06
C ASP A 31 51.30 1.45 5.68
N THR A 32 52.08 0.37 5.88
CA THR A 32 51.58 -0.88 6.49
C THR A 32 51.36 -0.77 8.00
N SER A 33 52.08 0.13 8.70
CA SER A 33 51.95 0.29 10.16
C SER A 33 50.85 1.28 10.59
N VAL A 34 50.48 2.23 9.73
CA VAL A 34 49.43 3.22 10.03
C VAL A 34 48.02 2.74 9.62
N SER A 35 47.96 1.80 8.68
CA SER A 35 46.74 1.10 8.22
C SER A 35 45.83 0.56 9.34
N PRO A 36 46.32 -0.19 10.35
CA PRO A 36 45.44 -0.77 11.37
C PRO A 36 44.84 0.27 12.34
N PHE A 37 45.50 1.42 12.52
CA PHE A 37 44.99 2.48 13.40
C PHE A 37 43.75 3.18 12.83
N TYR A 38 43.64 3.29 11.50
CA TYR A 38 42.44 3.81 10.83
C TYR A 38 41.21 2.89 10.99
N PHE A 39 41.42 1.57 11.00
CA PHE A 39 40.34 0.59 11.16
C PHE A 39 39.85 0.52 12.62
N LEU A 40 40.77 0.63 13.59
CA LEU A 40 40.47 0.66 15.03
C LEU A 40 39.72 1.92 15.48
N ALA A 41 39.98 3.07 14.86
CA ALA A 41 39.31 4.33 15.22
C ALA A 41 37.86 4.44 14.70
N ASN A 42 37.56 3.82 13.55
CA ASN A 42 36.25 3.93 12.89
C ASN A 42 35.37 2.68 13.05
N GLY A 43 35.95 1.49 13.28
CA GLY A 43 35.22 0.25 13.52
C GLY A 43 34.24 0.26 14.70
N PRO A 44 34.58 0.83 15.87
CA PRO A 44 33.66 0.84 17.01
C PRO A 44 32.47 1.78 16.81
N ARG A 45 32.62 2.89 16.06
CA ARG A 45 31.50 3.82 15.79
C ARG A 45 30.43 3.16 14.92
N GLN A 46 30.83 2.48 13.85
CA GLN A 46 29.91 1.81 12.93
C GLN A 46 29.15 0.63 13.59
N LEU A 47 29.79 -0.08 14.51
CA LEU A 47 29.13 -1.13 15.30
C LEU A 47 28.11 -0.56 16.31
N LEU A 48 28.46 0.55 16.98
CA LEU A 48 27.55 1.20 17.94
C LEU A 48 26.34 1.84 17.24
N ASP A 49 26.53 2.41 16.06
CA ASP A 49 25.45 2.99 15.25
C ASP A 49 24.47 1.88 14.78
N GLY A 50 24.98 0.74 14.28
CA GLY A 50 24.14 -0.38 13.83
C GLY A 50 23.34 -1.08 14.95
N VAL A 51 23.90 -1.17 16.15
CA VAL A 51 23.17 -1.70 17.33
C VAL A 51 22.09 -0.73 17.79
N SER A 52 22.39 0.57 17.79
CA SER A 52 21.42 1.61 18.16
C SER A 52 20.26 1.67 17.17
N GLU A 53 20.53 1.56 15.87
CA GLU A 53 19.51 1.54 14.82
C GLU A 53 18.66 0.26 14.87
N SER A 54 19.25 -0.90 15.18
CA SER A 54 18.48 -2.14 15.37
C SER A 54 17.62 -2.14 16.63
N LEU A 55 18.05 -1.48 17.72
CA LEU A 55 17.24 -1.32 18.93
C LEU A 55 16.11 -0.31 18.72
N ALA A 56 16.38 0.80 18.03
CA ALA A 56 15.37 1.78 17.65
C ALA A 56 14.31 1.17 16.74
N SER A 57 14.70 0.37 15.75
CA SER A 57 13.74 -0.28 14.85
C SER A 57 12.86 -1.31 15.56
N ARG A 58 13.39 -2.07 16.53
CA ARG A 58 12.59 -2.97 17.37
C ARG A 58 11.57 -2.23 18.23
N GLN A 59 11.97 -1.13 18.86
CA GLN A 59 11.06 -0.30 19.64
C GLN A 59 9.96 0.34 18.77
N GLN A 60 10.32 0.80 17.57
CA GLN A 60 9.37 1.32 16.59
C GLN A 60 8.37 0.24 16.15
N LEU A 61 8.86 -0.96 15.80
CA LEU A 61 8.00 -2.10 15.41
C LEU A 61 7.07 -2.54 16.54
N GLU A 62 7.52 -2.54 17.80
CA GLU A 62 6.65 -2.81 18.94
C GLU A 62 5.60 -1.72 19.16
N GLN A 63 5.96 -0.45 18.99
CA GLN A 63 5.02 0.67 19.08
C GLN A 63 3.97 0.59 17.98
N GLU A 64 4.37 0.28 16.74
CA GLU A 64 3.49 0.08 15.60
C GLU A 64 2.56 -1.13 15.83
N ASN A 65 3.09 -2.26 16.32
CA ASN A 65 2.26 -3.42 16.63
C ASN A 65 1.22 -3.10 17.72
N ARG A 66 1.61 -2.35 18.76
CA ARG A 66 0.68 -1.88 19.81
C ARG A 66 -0.38 -0.94 19.24
N ALA A 67 -0.01 -0.03 18.33
CA ALA A 67 -0.95 0.88 17.68
C ALA A 67 -1.96 0.11 16.81
N LEU A 68 -1.49 -0.80 15.96
CA LEU A 68 -2.33 -1.66 15.12
C LEU A 68 -3.27 -2.54 15.95
N ARG A 69 -2.80 -3.12 17.05
CA ARG A 69 -3.65 -3.89 17.96
C ARG A 69 -4.76 -3.05 18.59
N ARG A 70 -4.47 -1.81 18.97
CA ARG A 70 -5.49 -0.88 19.49
C ARG A 70 -6.52 -0.55 18.42
N GLU A 71 -6.09 -0.29 17.19
CA GLU A 71 -7.01 -0.04 16.08
C GLU A 71 -7.90 -1.25 15.80
N LEU A 72 -7.33 -2.46 15.78
CA LEU A 72 -8.11 -3.71 15.65
C LEU A 72 -9.11 -3.88 16.79
N PHE A 73 -8.73 -3.56 18.03
CA PHE A 73 -9.63 -3.63 19.16
C PHE A 73 -10.81 -2.66 19.01
N LEU A 74 -10.55 -1.40 18.61
CA LEU A 74 -11.59 -0.41 18.36
C LEU A 74 -12.51 -0.82 17.21
N LYS A 75 -11.95 -1.31 16.10
CA LYS A 75 -12.72 -1.80 14.95
C LYS A 75 -13.60 -2.99 15.33
N ASN A 76 -13.08 -3.95 16.10
CA ASN A 76 -13.86 -5.08 16.60
C ASN A 76 -15.00 -4.63 17.52
N SER A 77 -14.77 -3.64 18.38
CA SER A 77 -15.84 -3.07 19.21
C SER A 77 -16.96 -2.47 18.37
N ASN A 78 -16.62 -1.76 17.28
CA ASN A 78 -17.63 -1.19 16.37
C ASN A 78 -18.41 -2.29 15.62
N LEU A 79 -17.75 -3.39 15.23
CA LEU A 79 -18.42 -4.53 14.60
C LEU A 79 -19.41 -5.22 15.56
N LEU A 80 -19.03 -5.36 16.83
CA LEU A 80 -19.93 -5.90 17.86
C LEU A 80 -21.16 -5.01 18.05
N MET A 81 -20.97 -3.69 18.14
CA MET A 81 -22.07 -2.72 18.23
C MET A 81 -22.97 -2.76 16.99
N LEU A 82 -22.39 -2.84 15.79
CA LEU A 82 -23.16 -2.99 14.55
C LEU A 82 -24.01 -4.27 14.56
N GLY A 83 -23.46 -5.38 15.06
CA GLY A 83 -24.20 -6.62 15.25
C GLY A 83 -25.38 -6.47 16.22
N GLN A 84 -25.16 -5.82 17.35
CA GLN A 84 -26.21 -5.53 18.34
C GLN A 84 -27.30 -4.65 17.75
N TYR A 85 -26.97 -3.57 17.05
CA TYR A 85 -27.95 -2.69 16.41
C TYR A 85 -28.75 -3.38 15.31
N LYS A 86 -28.13 -4.30 14.56
CA LYS A 86 -28.85 -5.12 13.57
C LYS A 86 -29.85 -6.05 14.24
N GLN A 87 -29.46 -6.68 15.34
CA GLN A 87 -30.34 -7.57 16.11
C GLN A 87 -31.50 -6.79 16.74
N GLU A 88 -31.22 -5.63 17.31
CA GLU A 88 -32.25 -4.75 17.88
C GLU A 88 -33.21 -4.24 16.80
N ASN A 89 -32.69 -3.80 15.65
CA ASN A 89 -33.53 -3.43 14.50
C ASN A 89 -34.41 -4.58 14.03
N ALA A 90 -33.86 -5.80 13.92
CA ALA A 90 -34.62 -6.97 13.53
C ALA A 90 -35.75 -7.26 14.52
N ARG A 91 -35.46 -7.19 15.83
CA ARG A 91 -36.45 -7.38 16.89
C ARG A 91 -37.53 -6.30 16.88
N LEU A 92 -37.16 -5.02 16.73
CA LEU A 92 -38.12 -3.92 16.61
C LEU A 92 -39.02 -4.08 15.39
N ARG A 93 -38.46 -4.52 14.26
CA ARG A 93 -39.21 -4.79 13.03
C ARG A 93 -40.16 -5.99 13.15
N GLU A 94 -39.75 -7.02 13.87
CA GLU A 94 -40.62 -8.15 14.23
C GLU A 94 -41.79 -7.69 15.10
N LEU A 95 -41.54 -6.86 16.12
CA LEU A 95 -42.59 -6.26 16.95
C LEU A 95 -43.55 -5.36 16.16
N LEU A 96 -43.06 -4.69 15.12
CA LEU A 96 -43.85 -3.85 14.22
C LEU A 96 -44.53 -4.64 13.08
N GLY A 97 -44.40 -5.97 13.05
CA GLY A 97 -45.04 -6.82 12.05
C GLY A 97 -44.46 -6.69 10.63
N SER A 98 -43.23 -6.19 10.49
CA SER A 98 -42.55 -6.01 9.20
C SER A 98 -41.21 -6.76 9.20
N PRO A 99 -41.22 -8.09 9.07
CA PRO A 99 -39.98 -8.87 9.04
C PRO A 99 -39.11 -8.48 7.84
N LEU A 100 -37.80 -8.33 8.07
CA LEU A 100 -36.81 -8.20 7.00
C LEU A 100 -36.85 -9.45 6.12
N ARG A 101 -37.29 -9.33 4.87
CA ARG A 101 -37.08 -10.35 3.84
C ARG A 101 -35.60 -10.34 3.47
N GLN A 102 -34.79 -11.11 4.21
CA GLN A 102 -33.34 -11.23 3.94
C GLN A 102 -33.03 -12.12 2.72
N ASP A 103 -34.01 -12.86 2.21
CA ASP A 103 -33.87 -13.79 1.07
C ASP A 103 -34.03 -13.11 -0.31
N GLU A 104 -33.82 -11.81 -0.42
CA GLU A 104 -33.80 -11.16 -1.73
C GLU A 104 -32.46 -11.43 -2.42
N GLN A 105 -32.47 -12.34 -3.39
CA GLN A 105 -31.34 -12.60 -4.27
C GLN A 105 -30.99 -11.32 -5.05
N LYS A 106 -29.77 -10.82 -4.83
CA LYS A 106 -29.27 -9.62 -5.49
C LYS A 106 -28.50 -10.00 -6.75
N MET A 107 -28.91 -9.43 -7.88
CA MET A 107 -28.21 -9.58 -9.15
C MET A 107 -27.50 -8.28 -9.51
N VAL A 108 -26.20 -8.37 -9.79
CA VAL A 108 -25.43 -7.23 -10.28
C VAL A 108 -25.60 -7.12 -11.80
N THR A 109 -25.87 -5.91 -12.27
CA THR A 109 -26.03 -5.60 -13.69
C THR A 109 -25.27 -4.32 -14.02
N GLN A 110 -24.78 -4.24 -15.26
CA GLN A 110 -24.14 -3.05 -15.80
C GLN A 110 -25.13 -2.29 -16.70
N VAL A 111 -25.04 -0.96 -16.62
CA VAL A 111 -25.76 -0.06 -17.52
C VAL A 111 -25.09 -0.08 -18.90
N ILE A 112 -25.82 -0.51 -19.93
CA ILE A 112 -25.34 -0.55 -21.32
C ILE A 112 -25.61 0.79 -22.04
N SER A 113 -26.75 1.43 -21.76
CA SER A 113 -27.13 2.68 -22.41
C SER A 113 -28.06 3.50 -21.52
N THR A 114 -27.75 4.78 -21.35
CA THR A 114 -28.72 5.80 -20.95
C THR A 114 -29.52 6.17 -22.20
N GLY A 115 -30.86 6.11 -22.15
CA GLY A 115 -31.67 6.50 -23.30
C GLY A 115 -31.32 7.93 -23.75
N THR A 116 -31.20 8.14 -25.06
CA THR A 116 -30.82 9.43 -25.69
C THR A 116 -31.90 10.52 -25.59
N ASP A 117 -32.99 10.27 -24.86
CA ASP A 117 -34.10 11.20 -24.74
C ASP A 117 -34.08 11.91 -23.38
N PRO A 118 -33.81 13.24 -23.32
CA PRO A 118 -33.77 14.01 -22.08
C PRO A 118 -35.13 14.10 -21.36
N TYR A 119 -36.22 13.62 -21.96
CA TYR A 119 -37.56 13.61 -21.34
C TYR A 119 -37.95 12.26 -20.73
N THR A 120 -37.13 11.22 -20.88
CA THR A 120 -37.45 9.89 -20.37
C THR A 120 -36.29 9.32 -19.56
N ASP A 121 -36.43 9.28 -18.23
CA ASP A 121 -35.42 8.72 -17.31
C ASP A 121 -35.38 7.18 -17.38
N GLN A 122 -34.91 6.64 -18.51
CA GLN A 122 -34.79 5.20 -18.76
C GLN A 122 -33.35 4.77 -18.98
N VAL A 123 -33.03 3.61 -18.42
CA VAL A 123 -31.70 2.97 -18.51
C VAL A 123 -31.84 1.54 -18.99
N VAL A 124 -30.95 1.12 -19.89
CA VAL A 124 -30.88 -0.27 -20.38
C VAL A 124 -29.80 -1.02 -19.62
N ILE A 125 -30.15 -2.19 -19.10
CA ILE A 125 -29.28 -3.06 -18.31
C ILE A 125 -28.93 -4.35 -19.05
N ASP A 126 -27.76 -4.91 -18.76
CA ASP A 126 -27.17 -6.11 -19.40
C ASP A 126 -27.75 -7.46 -18.94
N LYS A 127 -28.91 -7.45 -18.30
CA LYS A 127 -29.60 -8.65 -17.83
C LYS A 127 -31.01 -8.71 -18.39
N GLY A 128 -31.40 -9.90 -18.85
CA GLY A 128 -32.72 -10.17 -19.42
C GLY A 128 -33.44 -11.33 -18.72
N SER A 129 -34.48 -11.84 -19.37
CA SER A 129 -35.24 -13.01 -18.91
C SER A 129 -34.38 -14.27 -18.75
N VAL A 130 -33.32 -14.42 -19.56
CA VAL A 130 -32.34 -15.53 -19.41
C VAL A 130 -31.61 -15.46 -18.07
N ASN A 131 -31.46 -14.26 -17.51
CA ASN A 131 -30.89 -14.05 -16.18
C ASN A 131 -31.95 -14.08 -15.07
N GLY A 132 -33.22 -14.35 -15.38
CA GLY A 132 -34.31 -14.35 -14.39
C GLY A 132 -34.83 -12.96 -14.02
N VAL A 133 -34.53 -11.93 -14.81
CA VAL A 133 -35.12 -10.60 -14.63
C VAL A 133 -36.60 -10.65 -15.04
N TYR A 134 -37.47 -9.98 -14.28
CA TYR A 134 -38.90 -9.89 -14.55
C TYR A 134 -39.42 -8.45 -14.42
N GLU A 135 -40.55 -8.18 -15.07
CA GLU A 135 -41.18 -6.85 -15.03
C GLU A 135 -41.67 -6.51 -13.62
N GLY A 136 -41.46 -5.26 -13.22
CA GLY A 136 -41.78 -4.80 -11.88
C GLY A 136 -40.67 -5.04 -10.84
N GLN A 137 -39.54 -5.67 -11.22
CA GLN A 137 -38.42 -5.88 -10.32
C GLN A 137 -37.74 -4.54 -9.93
N PRO A 138 -37.51 -4.28 -8.63
CA PRO A 138 -36.83 -3.07 -8.18
C PRO A 138 -35.33 -3.14 -8.46
N VAL A 139 -34.74 -2.01 -8.86
CA VAL A 139 -33.31 -1.85 -9.12
C VAL A 139 -32.72 -0.93 -8.05
N ILE A 140 -31.62 -1.36 -7.45
CA ILE A 140 -31.01 -0.73 -6.28
C ILE A 140 -29.54 -0.42 -6.58
N SER A 141 -29.10 0.79 -6.24
CA SER A 141 -27.71 1.25 -6.24
C SER A 141 -27.17 1.32 -4.81
N ASP A 142 -25.87 1.57 -4.67
CA ASP A 142 -25.17 1.92 -3.43
C ASP A 142 -25.92 2.92 -2.52
N LYS A 143 -26.62 3.90 -3.11
CA LYS A 143 -27.37 4.96 -2.39
C LYS A 143 -28.84 4.62 -2.12
N GLY A 144 -29.35 3.50 -2.62
CA GLY A 144 -30.76 3.09 -2.44
C GLY A 144 -31.45 2.73 -3.75
N VAL A 145 -32.79 2.64 -3.71
CA VAL A 145 -33.62 2.26 -4.87
C VAL A 145 -33.53 3.34 -5.94
N VAL A 146 -33.09 2.96 -7.13
CA VAL A 146 -32.89 3.87 -8.27
C VAL A 146 -34.00 3.75 -9.31
N GLY A 147 -34.67 2.61 -9.42
CA GLY A 147 -35.69 2.40 -10.45
C GLY A 147 -36.44 1.08 -10.39
N GLN A 148 -37.28 0.83 -11.39
CA GLN A 148 -38.04 -0.41 -11.58
C GLN A 148 -37.95 -0.88 -13.03
N VAL A 149 -37.81 -2.20 -13.23
CA VAL A 149 -37.81 -2.81 -14.56
C VAL A 149 -39.20 -2.69 -15.19
N ILE A 150 -39.31 -2.04 -16.34
CA ILE A 150 -40.57 -1.81 -17.06
C ILE A 150 -40.74 -2.70 -18.29
N ALA A 151 -39.64 -3.26 -18.81
CA ALA A 151 -39.68 -4.16 -19.96
C ALA A 151 -38.47 -5.09 -19.92
N VAL A 152 -38.70 -6.39 -20.17
CA VAL A 152 -37.66 -7.41 -20.16
C VAL A 152 -37.48 -8.01 -21.55
N GLY A 153 -36.28 -7.91 -22.09
CA GLY A 153 -35.86 -8.64 -23.30
C GLY A 153 -35.18 -9.96 -22.96
N GLN A 154 -34.75 -10.69 -23.99
CA GLN A 154 -34.08 -11.98 -23.79
C GLN A 154 -32.71 -11.83 -23.09
N LEU A 155 -31.92 -10.84 -23.51
CA LEU A 155 -30.57 -10.56 -23.00
C LEU A 155 -30.46 -9.25 -22.21
N THR A 156 -31.38 -8.30 -22.42
CA THR A 156 -31.32 -6.95 -21.85
C THR A 156 -32.68 -6.52 -21.31
N SER A 157 -32.71 -5.62 -20.35
CA SER A 157 -33.97 -5.07 -19.81
C SER A 157 -33.94 -3.55 -19.72
N ARG A 158 -35.11 -2.92 -19.69
CA ARG A 158 -35.26 -1.46 -19.51
C ARG A 158 -35.76 -1.15 -18.11
N VAL A 159 -35.11 -0.17 -17.48
CA VAL A 159 -35.38 0.29 -16.12
C VAL A 159 -35.87 1.73 -16.20
N LEU A 160 -37.00 2.00 -15.57
CA LEU A 160 -37.48 3.35 -15.31
C LEU A 160 -36.89 3.85 -14.00
N LEU A 161 -36.18 4.98 -14.04
CA LEU A 161 -35.61 5.57 -12.83
C LEU A 161 -36.65 6.38 -12.07
N ILE A 162 -36.56 6.37 -10.75
CA ILE A 162 -37.44 7.15 -9.85
C ILE A 162 -36.82 8.53 -9.55
N CYS A 163 -35.50 8.66 -9.66
CA CYS A 163 -34.78 9.92 -9.49
C CYS A 163 -34.11 10.28 -10.82
N GLY A 164 -34.43 11.44 -11.38
CA GLY A 164 -33.97 11.86 -12.70
C GLY A 164 -32.45 11.92 -12.81
N CYS A 165 -31.92 11.69 -14.01
CA CYS A 165 -30.51 11.38 -14.26
C CYS A 165 -29.48 12.49 -13.93
N VAL A 166 -29.87 13.61 -13.31
CA VAL A 166 -28.99 14.78 -13.11
C VAL A 166 -27.97 14.59 -11.97
N THR A 167 -28.13 13.62 -11.06
CA THR A 167 -27.27 13.55 -9.86
C THR A 167 -26.79 12.16 -9.43
N CYS A 168 -26.93 11.12 -10.26
CA CYS A 168 -26.36 9.81 -9.93
C CYS A 168 -25.03 9.61 -10.68
N PRO A 169 -23.86 9.83 -10.06
CA PRO A 169 -22.60 9.38 -10.65
C PRO A 169 -22.62 7.86 -10.61
N ALA A 170 -22.90 7.24 -11.76
CA ALA A 170 -22.54 5.87 -12.00
C ALA A 170 -21.01 5.84 -12.00
N ASP A 171 -20.43 5.47 -10.85
CA ASP A 171 -18.99 5.27 -10.75
C ASP A 171 -18.59 4.21 -11.76
N SER A 172 -17.93 4.70 -12.81
CA SER A 172 -17.32 3.92 -13.85
C SER A 172 -16.05 3.30 -13.30
N GLY A 173 -15.93 1.99 -13.49
CA GLY A 173 -14.64 1.32 -13.42
C GLY A 173 -14.30 0.76 -12.06
N ALA A 174 -14.57 -0.53 -11.93
CA ALA A 174 -13.67 -1.41 -11.18
C ALA A 174 -12.22 -1.19 -11.67
N ALA A 175 -11.35 -0.83 -10.74
CA ALA A 175 -9.92 -1.12 -10.74
C ALA A 175 -9.54 -1.58 -9.34
#